data_AF-A0AAD4F9S5-F1
#
_entry.id   AF-A0AAD4F9S5-F1
#
_cell.length_a   1.000
_cell.length_b   1.000
_cell.length_c   1.000
_cell.angle_alpha   90.00
_cell.angle_beta   90.00
_cell.angle_gamma   90.00
#
_symmetry.space_group_name_H-M   'P 1'
#
loop_
_entity.id
_entity.type
_entity.pdbx_description
1 polymer ?
#
loop_
_entity_poly.entity_id
_entity_poly.type
_entity_poly.pdbx_seq_one_letter_code
_entity_poly.pdbx_strand_id
1 'polypeptide(L)'
;MQWKSLIALRYRSYWRRVWIQQEVYLARRRSYHCGDRRLAGFEFEETIEAVGAWLAVEEIRNLMQASPAYGLVSKIGYSFYDPGYLVHWQGNVALHDLEASESPDFVYGLLGVGRDCQNGEIMPDYSMSVQQLYVETMVFYFSHAAVYHVLDIPRRLAEKTGVSTNENIRPILDKHWPVSVSSDNQSPEEKEKAQDIGTRQSRDKIARFFMLGLKD
;
A
#
# COMPACT_ATOMS: atom_id res chain seq x y z
N MET A 1 25.36 18.91 6.91
CA MET A 1 24.31 19.74 7.56
C MET A 1 22.99 19.81 6.75
N GLN A 2 22.96 19.47 5.45
CA GLN A 2 21.76 19.60 4.59
C GLN A 2 20.75 18.43 4.70
N TRP A 3 21.19 17.21 5.06
CA TRP A 3 20.31 16.04 5.14
C TRP A 3 19.24 16.11 6.24
N LYS A 4 19.51 16.83 7.35
CA LYS A 4 18.54 17.00 8.44
C LYS A 4 17.29 17.74 7.99
N SER A 5 17.44 18.74 7.13
CA SER A 5 16.30 19.49 6.55
C SER A 5 15.49 18.61 5.61
N LEU A 6 16.14 17.72 4.85
CA LEU A 6 15.47 16.74 4.00
C LEU A 6 14.69 15.71 4.81
N ILE A 7 15.22 15.27 5.96
CA ILE A 7 14.48 14.43 6.90
C ILE A 7 13.26 15.18 7.43
N ALA A 8 13.45 16.38 7.97
CA ALA A 8 12.36 17.18 8.52
C ALA A 8 11.24 17.44 7.50
N LEU A 9 11.59 17.62 6.23
CA LEU A 9 10.61 17.82 5.16
C LEU A 9 9.78 16.56 4.86
N ARG A 10 10.37 15.36 4.90
CA ARG A 10 9.69 14.08 4.62
C ARG A 10 8.69 13.67 5.70
N TYR A 11 8.94 14.08 6.93
CA TYR A 11 8.09 13.76 8.09
C TYR A 11 6.99 14.80 8.35
N ARG A 12 6.85 15.82 7.49
CA ARG A 12 5.73 16.75 7.61
C ARG A 12 4.41 16.01 7.44
N SER A 13 3.41 16.41 8.23
CA SER A 13 2.04 15.88 8.17
C SER A 13 1.45 15.92 6.76
N TYR A 14 1.87 16.87 5.92
CA TYR A 14 1.54 16.92 4.50
C TYR A 14 1.70 15.56 3.81
N TRP A 15 2.83 14.88 3.97
CA TRP A 15 3.11 13.61 3.29
C TRP A 15 2.33 12.42 3.84
N ARG A 16 1.87 12.53 5.10
CA ARG A 16 1.12 11.47 5.76
C ARG A 16 -0.31 11.38 5.21
N ARG A 17 -0.86 12.44 4.62
CA ARG A 17 -2.23 12.42 4.12
C ARG A 17 -2.35 11.49 2.90
N VAL A 18 -3.24 10.50 2.94
CA VAL A 18 -3.39 9.50 1.86
C VAL A 18 -3.68 10.13 0.49
N TRP A 19 -4.57 11.13 0.41
CA TRP A 19 -4.91 11.81 -0.84
C TRP A 19 -3.72 12.55 -1.48
N ILE A 20 -2.73 13.00 -0.69
CA ILE A 20 -1.52 13.64 -1.23
C ILE A 20 -0.70 12.67 -2.07
N GLN A 21 -0.77 11.36 -1.78
CA GLN A 21 -0.11 10.33 -2.58
C GLN A 21 -0.63 10.36 -4.02
N GLN A 22 -1.96 10.42 -4.19
CA GLN A 22 -2.61 10.54 -5.48
C GLN A 22 -2.27 11.85 -6.18
N GLU A 23 -2.39 12.98 -5.48
CA GLU A 23 -2.16 14.30 -6.09
C GLU A 23 -0.75 14.43 -6.66
N VAL A 24 0.26 14.03 -5.90
CA VAL A 24 1.64 14.15 -6.31
C VAL A 24 1.98 13.15 -7.41
N TYR A 25 1.47 11.92 -7.33
CA TYR A 25 1.71 10.90 -8.36
C TYR A 25 1.09 11.29 -9.71
N LEU A 26 -0.14 11.79 -9.71
CA LEU A 26 -0.86 12.20 -10.93
C LEU A 26 -0.44 13.58 -11.45
N ALA A 27 0.36 14.33 -10.70
CA ALA A 27 0.80 15.66 -11.10
C ALA A 27 1.65 15.61 -12.38
N ARG A 28 1.17 16.29 -13.43
CA ARG A 28 1.90 16.46 -14.70
C ARG A 28 3.21 17.24 -14.55
N ARG A 29 3.26 18.14 -13.56
CA ARG A 29 4.43 18.95 -13.21
C ARG A 29 4.49 19.09 -11.70
N ARG A 30 5.65 18.83 -11.12
CA ARG A 30 5.89 18.92 -9.67
C ARG A 30 6.89 20.02 -9.38
N SER A 31 6.58 20.82 -8.38
CA SER A 31 7.52 21.77 -7.78
C SER A 31 7.26 21.82 -6.29
N TYR A 32 8.31 21.64 -5.51
CA TYR A 32 8.22 21.60 -4.06
C TYR A 32 8.64 22.94 -3.48
N HIS A 33 7.84 23.46 -2.56
CA HIS A 33 8.06 24.77 -1.92
C HIS A 33 8.28 24.58 -0.43
N CYS A 34 9.31 25.23 0.11
CA CYS A 34 9.58 25.26 1.54
C CYS A 34 10.03 26.67 1.94
N GLY A 35 9.06 27.50 2.37
CA GLY A 35 9.28 28.93 2.59
C GLY A 35 9.44 29.67 1.26
N ASP A 36 10.53 30.42 1.12
CA ASP A 36 10.93 31.15 -0.10
C ASP A 36 11.68 30.28 -1.12
N ARG A 37 12.00 29.03 -0.76
CA ARG A 37 12.75 28.11 -1.62
C ARG A 37 11.83 27.24 -2.46
N ARG A 38 12.22 27.05 -3.72
CA ARG A 38 11.58 26.18 -4.69
C ARG A 38 12.57 25.15 -5.23
N LEU A 39 12.12 23.91 -5.35
CA LEU A 39 12.84 22.81 -5.99
C LEU A 39 12.01 22.24 -7.13
N ALA A 40 12.64 21.91 -8.25
CA ALA A 40 11.97 21.17 -9.31
C ALA A 40 11.66 19.73 -8.83
N GLY A 41 10.63 19.11 -9.41
CA GLY A 41 10.21 17.77 -9.04
C GLY A 41 11.35 16.76 -9.10
N PHE A 42 12.03 16.70 -10.25
CA PHE A 42 13.13 15.78 -10.49
C PHE A 42 14.28 15.96 -9.47
N GLU A 43 14.67 17.21 -9.15
CA GLU A 43 15.74 17.50 -8.18
C GLU A 43 15.39 16.99 -6.80
N PHE A 44 14.13 17.18 -6.40
CA PHE A 44 13.64 16.69 -5.12
C PHE A 44 13.60 15.16 -5.11
N GLU A 45 13.03 14.53 -6.13
CA GLU A 45 12.91 13.08 -6.25
C GLU A 45 14.28 12.38 -6.19
N GLU A 46 15.23 12.85 -7.00
CA GLU A 46 16.61 12.35 -7.04
C GLU A 46 17.31 12.54 -5.69
N THR A 47 17.14 13.70 -5.05
CA THR A 47 17.71 13.97 -3.72
C THR A 47 17.13 13.04 -2.65
N ILE A 48 15.82 12.77 -2.71
CA ILE A 48 15.13 11.92 -1.75
C ILE A 48 15.66 10.49 -1.83
N GLU A 49 15.80 10.01 -3.05
CA GLU A 49 16.31 8.68 -3.40
C GLU A 49 17.79 8.54 -3.06
N ALA A 50 18.63 9.47 -3.50
CA ALA A 50 20.07 9.44 -3.24
C ALA A 50 20.35 9.40 -1.74
N VAL A 51 19.66 10.20 -0.94
CA VAL A 51 19.83 10.10 0.52
C VAL A 51 19.38 8.72 1.05
N GLY A 52 18.33 8.11 0.50
CA GLY A 52 17.91 6.76 0.90
C GLY A 52 18.93 5.67 0.55
N ALA A 53 19.59 5.76 -0.61
CA ALA A 53 20.56 4.77 -1.09
C ALA A 53 21.97 4.95 -0.48
N TRP A 54 22.40 6.19 -0.27
CA TRP A 54 23.79 6.53 0.06
C TRP A 54 24.08 6.69 1.56
N LEU A 55 23.07 6.57 2.44
CA LEU A 55 23.31 6.60 3.88
C LEU A 55 23.90 5.26 4.35
N ALA A 56 25.18 5.29 4.74
CA ALA A 56 25.92 4.17 5.34
C ALA A 56 25.43 3.80 6.74
N VAL A 57 24.62 4.65 7.38
CA VAL A 57 24.03 4.40 8.68
C VAL A 57 22.67 3.75 8.49
N GLU A 58 22.59 2.46 8.82
CA GLU A 58 21.38 1.63 8.69
C GLU A 58 20.16 2.25 9.39
N GLU A 59 20.33 2.82 10.58
CA GLU A 59 19.26 3.47 11.33
C GLU A 59 18.66 4.64 10.54
N ILE A 60 19.50 5.50 9.95
CA ILE A 60 19.03 6.65 9.19
C ILE A 60 18.36 6.16 7.91
N ARG A 61 18.92 5.14 7.22
CA ARG A 61 18.31 4.51 6.05
C ARG A 61 16.92 3.97 6.36
N ASN A 62 16.75 3.23 7.45
CA ASN A 62 15.46 2.68 7.88
C ASN A 62 14.45 3.80 8.17
N LEU A 63 14.89 4.87 8.85
CA LEU A 63 14.08 6.07 9.04
C LEU A 63 13.73 6.74 7.70
N MET A 64 14.63 6.78 6.72
CA MET A 64 14.30 7.36 5.40
C MET A 64 13.23 6.55 4.69
N GLN A 65 13.41 5.22 4.66
CA GLN A 65 12.57 4.30 3.92
C GLN A 65 11.17 4.15 4.54
N ALA A 66 11.04 4.33 5.85
CA ALA A 66 9.74 4.31 6.52
C ALA A 66 8.84 5.52 6.17
N SER A 67 9.40 6.61 5.64
CA SER A 67 8.64 7.85 5.42
C SER A 67 7.66 7.76 4.24
N PRO A 68 6.43 8.30 4.36
CA PRO A 68 5.46 8.35 3.26
C PRO A 68 5.99 9.07 2.00
N ALA A 69 6.84 10.09 2.19
CA ALA A 69 7.47 10.80 1.08
C ALA A 69 8.40 9.89 0.26
N TYR A 70 9.14 9.00 0.92
CA TYR A 70 10.01 8.04 0.23
C TYR A 70 9.21 6.97 -0.51
N GLY A 71 8.17 6.42 0.13
CA GLY A 71 7.25 5.45 -0.50
C GLY A 71 6.57 6.00 -1.75
N LEU A 72 6.29 7.31 -1.80
CA LEU A 72 5.78 8.00 -2.97
C LEU A 72 6.85 8.23 -4.05
N VAL A 73 7.97 8.86 -3.67
CA VAL A 73 9.04 9.22 -4.61
C VAL A 73 9.62 7.99 -5.28
N SER A 74 9.82 6.90 -4.53
CA SER A 74 10.31 5.63 -5.10
C SER A 74 9.40 5.09 -6.22
N LYS A 75 8.08 5.31 -6.14
CA LYS A 75 7.13 4.92 -7.20
C LYS A 75 7.11 5.86 -8.40
N ILE A 76 7.52 7.11 -8.21
CA ILE A 76 7.64 8.10 -9.29
C ILE A 76 8.95 7.88 -10.05
N GLY A 77 10.05 7.62 -9.34
CA GLY A 77 11.40 7.53 -9.89
C GLY A 77 11.81 6.15 -10.38
N TYR A 78 11.29 5.06 -9.80
CA TYR A 78 11.72 3.69 -10.11
C TYR A 78 10.61 2.81 -10.72
N SER A 79 11.00 2.06 -11.77
CA SER A 79 10.13 1.18 -12.58
C SER A 79 10.18 -0.30 -12.16
N PHE A 80 10.60 -0.64 -10.93
CA PHE A 80 10.70 -2.05 -10.50
C PHE A 80 9.35 -2.75 -10.31
N TYR A 81 8.29 -1.96 -10.14
CA TYR A 81 6.90 -2.40 -10.06
C TYR A 81 6.08 -1.50 -10.97
N ASP A 82 4.99 -1.99 -11.57
CA ASP A 82 4.07 -1.11 -12.30
C ASP A 82 3.28 -0.30 -11.26
N PRO A 83 3.59 0.99 -11.04
CA PRO A 83 2.90 1.79 -10.04
C PRO A 83 1.42 2.01 -10.38
N GLY A 84 0.96 1.61 -11.57
CA GLY A 84 -0.42 1.74 -12.00
C GLY A 84 -1.37 0.69 -11.44
N TYR A 85 -0.95 -0.23 -10.55
CA TYR A 85 -1.88 -1.16 -9.88
C TYR A 85 -2.20 -0.73 -8.45
N LEU A 86 -3.47 -0.77 -8.08
CA LEU A 86 -3.96 -0.36 -6.76
C LEU A 86 -3.29 -1.15 -5.61
N VAL A 87 -3.00 -2.43 -5.84
CA VAL A 87 -2.33 -3.31 -4.86
C VAL A 87 -0.99 -2.75 -4.36
N HIS A 88 -0.24 -2.06 -5.22
CA HIS A 88 1.04 -1.45 -4.85
C HIS A 88 0.89 -0.20 -3.98
N TRP A 89 -0.22 0.52 -4.14
CA TRP A 89 -0.56 1.68 -3.33
C TRP A 89 -1.15 1.26 -1.99
N GLN A 90 -1.93 0.18 -1.96
CA GLN A 90 -2.36 -0.45 -0.70
C GLN A 90 -1.17 -0.92 0.12
N GLY A 91 -0.11 -1.44 -0.53
CA GLY A 91 1.17 -1.71 0.13
C GLY A 91 1.80 -0.45 0.75
N ASN A 92 1.73 0.69 0.07
CA ASN A 92 2.21 1.96 0.64
C ASN A 92 1.42 2.36 1.89
N VAL A 93 0.10 2.19 1.89
CA VAL A 93 -0.75 2.44 3.07
C VAL A 93 -0.43 1.52 4.22
N ALA A 94 -0.20 0.24 3.93
CA ALA A 94 0.14 -0.76 4.93
C ALA A 94 1.52 -0.54 5.56
N LEU A 95 2.50 -0.08 4.77
CA LEU A 95 3.91 -0.02 5.18
C LEU A 95 4.35 1.36 5.67
N HIS A 96 3.65 2.42 5.28
CA HIS A 96 3.98 3.78 5.68
C HIS A 96 2.96 4.36 6.64
N ASP A 97 3.40 5.36 7.40
CA ASP A 97 2.58 6.03 8.39
C ASP A 97 1.64 7.07 7.76
N LEU A 98 0.80 6.59 6.84
CA LEU A 98 -0.27 7.35 6.21
C LEU A 98 -1.45 7.53 7.16
N GLU A 99 -2.09 8.67 7.03
CA GLU A 99 -3.24 9.18 7.77
C GLU A 99 -4.35 9.50 6.78
N ALA A 100 -5.58 9.28 7.24
CA ALA A 100 -6.77 9.62 6.51
C ALA A 100 -7.81 10.20 7.47
N SER A 101 -8.66 11.11 6.98
CA SER A 101 -9.66 11.75 7.83
C SER A 101 -10.80 10.78 8.13
N GLU A 102 -11.17 10.00 7.11
CA GLU A 102 -12.16 8.93 7.19
C GLU A 102 -11.45 7.61 6.89
N SER A 103 -11.78 6.53 7.60
CA SER A 103 -11.11 5.24 7.35
C SER A 103 -11.27 4.68 5.91
N PRO A 104 -12.39 4.92 5.18
CA PRO A 104 -12.51 4.53 3.78
C PRO A 104 -11.48 5.19 2.84
N ASP A 105 -10.96 6.36 3.19
CA ASP A 105 -9.98 7.10 2.37
C ASP A 105 -8.67 6.33 2.17
N PHE A 106 -8.34 5.38 3.07
CA PHE A 106 -7.20 4.48 2.89
C PHE A 106 -7.33 3.59 1.64
N VAL A 107 -8.55 3.40 1.14
CA VAL A 107 -8.85 2.70 -0.12
C VAL A 107 -9.23 3.72 -1.20
N TYR A 108 -10.20 4.57 -0.93
CA TYR A 108 -10.77 5.48 -1.93
C TYR A 108 -9.81 6.58 -2.39
N GLY A 109 -8.95 7.06 -1.51
CA GLY A 109 -7.94 8.08 -1.82
C GLY A 109 -6.85 7.62 -2.79
N LEU A 110 -6.86 6.34 -3.19
CA LEU A 110 -5.90 5.74 -4.11
C LEU A 110 -6.54 5.16 -5.37
N LEU A 111 -7.87 5.23 -5.52
CA LEU A 111 -8.51 4.69 -6.72
C LEU A 111 -8.04 5.40 -7.98
N GLY A 112 -7.82 6.72 -7.94
CA GLY A 112 -7.37 7.46 -9.13
C GLY A 112 -5.93 7.16 -9.58
N VAL A 113 -5.14 6.40 -8.79
CA VAL A 113 -3.80 5.97 -9.21
C VAL A 113 -3.77 4.53 -9.75
N GLY A 114 -4.76 3.70 -9.41
CA GLY A 114 -4.85 2.31 -9.87
C GLY A 114 -5.62 2.18 -11.19
N ARG A 115 -4.95 1.83 -12.28
CA ARG A 115 -5.56 1.58 -13.60
C ARG A 115 -6.41 0.30 -13.64
N ASP A 116 -6.14 -0.62 -12.73
CA ASP A 116 -6.79 -1.93 -12.57
C ASP A 116 -8.13 -1.87 -11.82
N CYS A 117 -8.52 -0.70 -11.29
CA CYS A 117 -9.79 -0.50 -10.56
C CYS A 117 -10.68 0.58 -11.20
N GLN A 118 -10.43 0.94 -12.46
CA GLN A 118 -11.15 2.02 -13.15
C GLN A 118 -12.48 1.57 -13.78
N ASN A 119 -12.82 0.28 -13.78
CA ASN A 119 -14.06 -0.21 -14.40
C ASN A 119 -15.22 -0.31 -13.38
N GLY A 120 -15.06 0.31 -12.21
CA GLY A 120 -16.06 0.32 -11.15
C GLY A 120 -16.03 -0.93 -10.27
N GLU A 121 -14.92 -1.68 -10.27
CA GLU A 121 -14.73 -2.82 -9.36
C GLU A 121 -14.74 -2.37 -7.89
N ILE A 122 -14.26 -1.16 -7.62
CA ILE A 122 -14.37 -0.47 -6.32
C ILE A 122 -14.81 0.96 -6.61
N MET A 123 -15.94 1.37 -6.02
CA MET A 123 -16.46 2.73 -6.15
C MET A 123 -16.55 3.41 -4.78
N PRO A 124 -16.27 4.72 -4.67
CA PRO A 124 -16.47 5.45 -3.43
C PRO A 124 -17.93 5.43 -2.98
N ASP A 125 -18.20 4.77 -1.87
CA ASP A 125 -19.50 4.77 -1.18
C ASP A 125 -19.27 4.91 0.34
N TYR A 126 -19.35 6.14 0.83
CA TYR A 126 -19.18 6.43 2.26
C TYR A 126 -20.39 6.03 3.11
N SER A 127 -21.47 5.53 2.51
CA SER A 127 -22.57 4.92 3.26
C SER A 127 -22.30 3.45 3.63
N MET A 128 -21.31 2.84 2.98
CA MET A 128 -20.88 1.46 3.23
C MET A 128 -20.17 1.33 4.58
N SER A 129 -20.37 0.19 5.27
CA SER A 129 -19.57 -0.12 6.45
C SER A 129 -18.11 -0.36 6.09
N VAL A 130 -17.19 0.01 6.99
CA VAL A 130 -15.75 -0.17 6.78
C VAL A 130 -15.37 -1.65 6.65
N GLN A 131 -16.10 -2.54 7.33
CA GLN A 131 -15.92 -3.99 7.24
C GLN A 131 -16.25 -4.50 5.83
N GLN A 132 -17.37 -4.05 5.26
CA GLN A 132 -17.76 -4.42 3.90
C GLN A 132 -16.75 -3.88 2.88
N LEU A 133 -16.33 -2.62 3.01
CA LEU A 133 -15.32 -2.03 2.15
C LEU A 133 -14.00 -2.82 2.20
N TYR A 134 -13.57 -3.22 3.40
CA TYR A 134 -12.37 -4.04 3.55
C TYR A 134 -12.52 -5.38 2.84
N VAL A 135 -13.67 -6.05 2.97
CA VAL A 135 -13.95 -7.31 2.27
C VAL A 135 -13.88 -7.14 0.76
N GLU A 136 -14.56 -6.13 0.20
CA GLU A 136 -14.52 -5.83 -1.24
C GLU A 136 -13.09 -5.55 -1.71
N THR A 137 -12.35 -4.79 -0.92
CA THR A 137 -10.94 -4.48 -1.17
C THR A 137 -10.08 -5.74 -1.18
N MET A 138 -10.33 -6.70 -0.28
CA MET A 138 -9.60 -7.97 -0.22
C MET A 138 -9.95 -8.89 -1.40
N VAL A 139 -11.24 -8.96 -1.79
CA VAL A 139 -11.66 -9.68 -3.00
C VAL A 139 -10.92 -9.14 -4.23
N PHE A 140 -10.88 -7.82 -4.37
CA PHE A 140 -10.12 -7.16 -5.42
C PHE A 140 -8.63 -7.50 -5.33
N TYR A 141 -8.02 -7.31 -4.15
CA TYR A 141 -6.60 -7.59 -3.88
C TYR A 141 -6.25 -9.01 -4.33
N PHE A 142 -6.93 -10.04 -3.85
CA PHE A 142 -6.59 -11.43 -4.18
C PHE A 142 -6.85 -11.82 -5.64
N SER A 143 -7.73 -11.09 -6.32
CA SER A 143 -7.99 -11.31 -7.75
C SER A 143 -6.85 -10.77 -8.64
N HIS A 144 -6.10 -9.78 -8.14
CA HIS A 144 -5.06 -9.04 -8.86
C HIS A 144 -3.64 -9.23 -8.30
N ALA A 145 -3.49 -9.71 -7.06
CA ALA A 145 -2.22 -9.84 -6.33
C ALA A 145 -1.35 -11.03 -6.77
N ALA A 146 -1.60 -11.61 -7.94
CA ALA A 146 -0.91 -12.78 -8.50
C ALA A 146 0.62 -12.63 -8.66
N VAL A 147 1.21 -11.52 -8.25
CA VAL A 147 2.57 -11.11 -8.58
C VAL A 147 3.40 -10.71 -7.34
N TYR A 148 2.80 -10.46 -6.15
CA TYR A 148 3.56 -9.90 -5.02
C TYR A 148 3.23 -10.51 -3.66
N HIS A 149 4.20 -11.26 -3.14
CA HIS A 149 4.23 -11.88 -1.82
C HIS A 149 4.51 -10.88 -0.69
N VAL A 150 3.80 -9.75 -0.62
CA VAL A 150 3.88 -8.91 0.59
C VAL A 150 2.89 -9.47 1.60
N LEU A 151 3.41 -10.44 2.33
CA LEU A 151 2.76 -11.31 3.28
C LEU A 151 1.89 -10.58 4.35
N ASP A 152 2.05 -9.27 4.53
CA ASP A 152 1.42 -8.54 5.63
C ASP A 152 0.41 -7.44 5.23
N ILE A 153 0.20 -7.18 3.93
CA ILE A 153 -0.64 -6.05 3.47
C ILE A 153 -2.08 -6.15 3.99
N PRO A 154 -2.81 -7.28 3.83
CA PRO A 154 -4.18 -7.41 4.31
C PRO A 154 -4.33 -7.06 5.80
N ARG A 155 -3.47 -7.65 6.65
CA ARG A 155 -3.48 -7.44 8.09
C ARG A 155 -3.27 -5.97 8.45
N ARG A 156 -2.24 -5.34 7.88
CA ARG A 156 -1.90 -3.94 8.15
C ARG A 156 -2.98 -2.98 7.62
N LEU A 157 -3.62 -3.32 6.50
CA LEU A 157 -4.73 -2.53 5.97
C LEU A 157 -5.97 -2.64 6.87
N ALA A 158 -6.26 -3.81 7.44
CA ALA A 158 -7.32 -3.97 8.43
C ALA A 158 -7.09 -3.10 9.68
N GLU A 159 -5.85 -3.07 10.18
CA GLU A 159 -5.44 -2.21 11.28
C GLU A 159 -5.65 -0.71 10.95
N LYS A 160 -5.24 -0.28 9.75
CA LYS A 160 -5.41 1.11 9.29
C LYS A 160 -6.88 1.51 9.14
N THR A 161 -7.73 0.62 8.65
CA THR A 161 -9.16 0.89 8.49
C THR A 161 -9.94 0.72 9.79
N GLY A 162 -9.33 0.21 10.87
CA GLY A 162 -10.00 -0.06 12.14
C GLY A 162 -10.94 -1.28 12.08
N VAL A 163 -10.77 -2.15 11.09
CA VAL A 163 -11.53 -3.40 10.98
C VAL A 163 -10.98 -4.40 11.97
N SER A 164 -11.82 -4.79 12.94
CA SER A 164 -11.50 -5.87 13.85
C SER A 164 -11.28 -7.16 13.06
N THR A 165 -10.10 -7.77 13.20
CA THR A 165 -9.78 -9.11 12.66
C THR A 165 -10.47 -10.24 13.45
N ASN A 166 -11.67 -9.96 13.98
CA ASN A 166 -12.52 -10.89 14.72
C ASN A 166 -12.85 -12.16 13.92
N GLU A 167 -13.52 -13.10 14.59
CA GLU A 167 -13.83 -14.48 14.16
C GLU A 167 -14.42 -14.65 12.74
N ASN A 168 -14.92 -13.60 12.09
CA ASN A 168 -15.44 -13.66 10.71
C ASN A 168 -14.38 -13.38 9.62
N ILE A 169 -13.39 -12.52 9.92
CA ILE A 169 -12.30 -12.16 8.98
C ILE A 169 -11.08 -13.04 9.24
N ARG A 170 -10.87 -13.45 10.50
CA ARG A 170 -9.74 -14.28 10.91
C ARG A 170 -9.64 -15.62 10.16
N PRO A 171 -10.72 -16.40 9.96
CA PRO A 171 -10.64 -17.65 9.22
C PRO A 171 -10.32 -17.43 7.73
N ILE A 172 -10.70 -16.28 7.17
CA ILE A 172 -10.40 -15.90 5.79
C ILE A 172 -8.93 -15.55 5.64
N LEU A 173 -8.41 -14.76 6.59
CA LEU A 173 -6.98 -14.50 6.71
C LEU A 173 -6.26 -15.84 6.93
N ASP A 174 -6.48 -16.55 8.02
CA ASP A 174 -5.77 -17.79 8.37
C ASP A 174 -5.80 -18.90 7.28
N LYS A 175 -6.89 -19.01 6.50
CA LYS A 175 -7.01 -20.00 5.42
C LYS A 175 -6.23 -19.64 4.15
N HIS A 176 -6.10 -18.35 3.85
CA HIS A 176 -5.37 -17.85 2.67
C HIS A 176 -4.02 -17.23 3.02
N TRP A 177 -3.75 -17.12 4.31
CA TRP A 177 -2.63 -16.48 4.98
C TRP A 177 -2.33 -17.24 6.30
N PRO A 178 -1.83 -18.48 6.25
CA PRO A 178 -1.45 -19.19 7.46
C PRO A 178 -0.29 -18.44 8.15
N VAL A 179 -0.50 -18.07 9.41
CA VAL A 179 0.34 -17.17 10.25
C VAL A 179 1.79 -17.67 10.48
N SER A 180 2.24 -18.72 9.80
CA SER A 180 3.59 -19.28 9.94
C SER A 180 4.46 -19.03 8.71
N VAL A 181 4.70 -17.76 8.34
CA VAL A 181 5.75 -17.43 7.37
C VAL A 181 6.53 -16.19 7.83
N SER A 182 7.36 -16.39 8.84
CA SER A 182 8.60 -15.60 8.93
C SER A 182 9.44 -15.97 7.71
N SER A 183 9.87 -14.97 6.93
CA SER A 183 10.62 -15.11 5.69
C SER A 183 11.98 -15.82 5.85
N ASP A 184 12.41 -16.07 7.08
CA ASP A 184 13.80 -16.38 7.35
C ASP A 184 14.08 -17.89 7.44
N ASN A 185 13.07 -18.77 7.33
CA ASN A 185 13.26 -20.22 7.57
C ASN A 185 12.39 -21.19 6.73
N GLN A 186 11.90 -20.82 5.55
CA GLN A 186 11.04 -21.74 4.77
C GLN A 186 11.79 -22.74 3.90
N SER A 187 11.30 -23.99 3.91
CA SER A 187 11.78 -25.07 3.04
C SER A 187 11.28 -24.90 1.58
N PRO A 188 11.94 -25.51 0.59
CA PRO A 188 11.55 -25.39 -0.83
C PRO A 188 10.09 -25.80 -1.13
N GLU A 189 9.53 -26.78 -0.42
CA GLU A 189 8.14 -27.25 -0.61
C GLU A 189 7.09 -26.23 -0.14
N GLU A 190 7.41 -25.39 0.83
CA GLU A 190 6.50 -24.34 1.35
C GLU A 190 6.42 -23.16 0.38
N LYS A 191 7.50 -22.91 -0.37
CA LYS A 191 7.54 -21.91 -1.45
C LYS A 191 6.70 -22.36 -2.65
N GLU A 192 6.68 -23.66 -2.94
CA GLU A 192 5.87 -24.25 -4.03
C GLU A 192 4.36 -24.20 -3.71
N LYS A 193 3.96 -24.45 -2.46
CA LYS A 193 2.55 -24.30 -2.02
C LYS A 193 2.06 -22.86 -2.06
N ALA A 194 2.91 -21.87 -1.75
CA ALA A 194 2.57 -20.45 -1.87
C ALA A 194 2.34 -20.02 -3.34
N GLN A 195 2.93 -20.74 -4.29
CA GLN A 195 2.80 -20.49 -5.73
C GLN A 195 1.46 -20.98 -6.29
N ASP A 196 0.89 -22.06 -5.73
CA ASP A 196 -0.39 -22.67 -6.15
C ASP A 196 -1.63 -21.85 -5.74
N ILE A 197 -1.52 -21.04 -4.67
CA ILE A 197 -2.58 -20.13 -4.20
C ILE A 197 -2.90 -19.04 -5.25
N GLY A 198 -1.98 -18.74 -6.17
CA GLY A 198 -2.14 -17.75 -7.24
C GLY A 198 -2.97 -18.20 -8.46
N THR A 199 -3.42 -19.46 -8.50
CA THR A 199 -4.15 -20.02 -9.65
C THR A 199 -5.56 -19.42 -9.79
N ARG A 200 -6.03 -19.29 -11.04
CA ARG A 200 -7.36 -18.76 -11.39
C ARG A 200 -8.51 -19.48 -10.66
N GLN A 201 -8.34 -20.77 -10.38
CA GLN A 201 -9.34 -21.60 -9.69
C GLN A 201 -9.44 -21.27 -8.18
N SER A 202 -8.35 -20.84 -7.56
CA SER A 202 -8.34 -20.32 -6.19
C SER A 202 -9.03 -18.95 -6.10
N ARG A 203 -8.87 -18.09 -7.11
CA ARG A 203 -9.53 -16.77 -7.22
C ARG A 203 -11.06 -16.88 -7.25
N ASP A 204 -11.59 -17.77 -8.10
CA ASP A 204 -13.04 -18.00 -8.22
C ASP A 204 -13.66 -18.57 -6.93
N LYS A 205 -12.92 -19.39 -6.18
CA LYS A 205 -13.37 -19.92 -4.89
C LYS A 205 -13.40 -18.86 -3.80
N ILE A 206 -12.41 -17.97 -3.76
CA ILE A 206 -12.35 -16.85 -2.82
C ILE A 206 -13.51 -15.88 -3.06
N ALA A 207 -13.72 -15.44 -4.31
CA ALA A 207 -14.80 -14.53 -4.68
C ALA A 207 -16.20 -15.10 -4.36
N ARG A 208 -16.42 -16.40 -4.63
CA ARG A 208 -17.69 -17.07 -4.28
C ARG A 208 -17.92 -17.19 -2.77
N PHE A 209 -16.87 -17.39 -1.98
CA PHE A 209 -16.99 -17.51 -0.53
C PHE A 209 -17.35 -16.17 0.13
N PHE A 210 -16.71 -15.07 -0.30
CA PHE A 210 -17.04 -13.72 0.17
C PHE A 210 -18.49 -13.31 -0.18
N MET A 211 -18.98 -13.67 -1.37
CA MET A 211 -20.36 -13.41 -1.80
C MET A 211 -21.41 -14.22 -1.01
N LEU A 212 -21.03 -15.35 -0.41
CA LEU A 212 -21.92 -16.23 0.36
C LEU A 212 -21.93 -15.90 1.86
N GLY A 213 -20.82 -15.39 2.42
CA GLY A 213 -20.71 -15.05 3.84
C GLY A 213 -21.34 -13.71 4.25
N LEU A 214 -21.87 -12.92 3.31
CA LEU A 214 -22.55 -11.63 3.55
C LEU A 214 -24.09 -11.77 3.58
N LYS A 215 -24.63 -13.00 3.56
CA LYS A 215 -26.08 -13.26 3.49
C LYS A 215 -26.76 -13.62 4.81
N ASP A 216 -26.02 -13.63 5.93
CA ASP A 216 -26.56 -13.94 7.25
C ASP A 216 -26.41 -12.76 8.23
#